data_AF-A0A833PF76-F1
#
_entry.id   AF-A0A833PF76-F1
#
_cell.length_a   1.000
_cell.length_b   1.000
_cell.length_c   1.000
_cell.angle_alpha   90.00
_cell.angle_beta   90.00
_cell.angle_gamma   90.00
#
_symmetry.space_group_name_H-M   'P 1'
#
loop_
_entity.id
_entity.type
_entity.pdbx_description
1 polymer ?
#
loop_
_entity_poly.entity_id
_entity_poly.type
_entity_poly.pdbx_seq_one_letter_code
_entity_poly.pdbx_strand_id
1 'polypeptide(L)'
;MLSQRLHIKISIAVSVVIPLVFTSHTGYAKEFKRFSISAGWLNVRSTGDAQPFRINTSLAEKTISKVGWVSGAAIAKNVDQSSAYEMNPMLLNTVSLKDPETGQYALDALLELTQRPEAPEGMLEMATGTAEINGLSAWSANAGLEVENVNTAGLMFNYHINEQVSIQLMGGIPPKVDLKGQGQIYAPFSASSQPLGGDYGNLYLKSNLLVSNLNNYDTATSARAWTPALQAQYYFGKPGINKLRPFLGFGFMYAYFNDIEINKGVENDLIAAGHMIQNINDNQAGEALDGKVSTEKMRVKADASDAFAPIFSAGFTYDFKENWFATASV
;
A
#
# COMPACT_ATOMS: atom_id res chain seq x y z
N MET A 1 -21.20 -9.24 4.19
CA MET A 1 -19.86 -9.43 3.56
C MET A 1 -19.46 -8.26 2.68
N LEU A 2 -19.08 -7.13 3.28
CA LEU A 2 -18.33 -6.10 2.57
C LEU A 2 -16.89 -6.58 2.38
N SER A 3 -16.50 -6.84 1.12
CA SER A 3 -15.10 -6.96 0.73
C SER A 3 -14.61 -5.57 0.37
N GLN A 4 -14.02 -4.84 1.32
CA GLN A 4 -13.28 -3.63 0.97
C GLN A 4 -11.93 -4.06 0.38
N ARG A 5 -11.75 -3.79 -0.91
CA ARG A 5 -10.52 -4.09 -1.64
C ARG A 5 -9.59 -2.88 -1.57
N LEU A 6 -8.51 -2.99 -0.80
CA LEU A 6 -7.43 -2.02 -0.84
C LEU A 6 -6.68 -2.18 -2.17
N HIS A 7 -6.90 -1.25 -3.11
CA HIS A 7 -6.19 -1.25 -4.38
C HIS A 7 -4.85 -0.54 -4.20
N ILE A 8 -3.78 -1.33 -4.03
CA ILE A 8 -2.42 -0.81 -3.95
C ILE A 8 -1.87 -0.72 -5.37
N LYS A 9 -1.74 0.51 -5.89
CA LYS A 9 -1.10 0.74 -7.18
C LYS A 9 0.41 0.91 -6.97
N ILE A 10 1.15 -0.18 -7.12
CA ILE A 10 2.62 -0.18 -7.02
C ILE A 10 3.18 0.24 -8.39
N SER A 11 3.84 1.39 -8.46
CA SER A 11 4.61 1.80 -9.64
C SER A 11 6.05 1.34 -9.44
N ILE A 12 6.49 0.36 -10.25
CA ILE A 12 7.85 -0.19 -10.18
C ILE A 12 8.63 0.32 -11.39
N ALA A 13 9.72 1.03 -11.13
CA ALA A 13 10.78 1.24 -12.10
C ALA A 13 11.86 0.19 -11.84
N VAL A 14 12.35 -0.49 -12.87
CA VAL A 14 13.43 -1.48 -12.76
C VAL A 14 14.65 -0.93 -13.49
N SER A 15 15.68 -0.58 -12.73
CA SER A 15 17.04 -0.43 -13.28
C SER A 15 17.76 -1.76 -13.16
N VAL A 16 18.26 -2.30 -14.28
CA VAL A 16 18.96 -3.59 -14.35
C VAL A 16 20.47 -3.34 -14.37
N VAL A 17 21.15 -3.53 -13.23
CA VAL A 17 22.63 -3.51 -13.20
C VAL A 17 23.13 -4.96 -13.25
N ILE A 18 23.91 -5.33 -14.25
CA ILE A 18 24.44 -6.70 -14.42
C ILE A 18 25.91 -6.75 -13.97
N PRO A 19 26.21 -7.20 -12.74
CA PRO A 19 27.58 -7.55 -12.40
C PRO A 19 28.00 -8.86 -13.09
N LEU A 20 29.18 -8.79 -13.70
CA LEU A 20 29.91 -9.76 -14.50
C LEU A 20 29.74 -11.24 -14.07
N VAL A 21 29.05 -12.10 -14.83
CA VAL A 21 29.04 -13.57 -14.65
C VAL A 21 28.92 -14.33 -15.99
N PHE A 22 29.48 -15.55 -16.01
CA PHE A 22 29.84 -16.39 -17.15
C PHE A 22 28.88 -17.59 -17.36
N THR A 23 28.60 -17.98 -18.62
CA THR A 23 28.52 -19.37 -19.16
C THR A 23 28.07 -19.40 -20.63
N SER A 24 28.53 -20.39 -21.42
CA SER A 24 28.31 -20.52 -22.88
C SER A 24 27.74 -21.89 -23.29
N HIS A 25 26.84 -21.90 -24.28
CA HIS A 25 26.62 -23.03 -25.20
C HIS A 25 26.57 -22.52 -26.65
N THR A 26 27.30 -23.16 -27.55
CA THR A 26 27.36 -22.81 -28.98
C THR A 26 26.50 -23.74 -29.83
N GLY A 27 25.55 -23.17 -30.58
CA GLY A 27 24.85 -23.81 -31.70
C GLY A 27 25.54 -23.47 -33.02
N TYR A 28 25.84 -24.51 -33.80
CA TYR A 28 26.68 -24.50 -35.00
C TYR A 28 25.97 -23.95 -36.25
N ALA A 29 26.60 -23.02 -36.97
CA ALA A 29 26.38 -22.78 -38.40
C ALA A 29 27.64 -22.14 -39.01
N LYS A 30 28.05 -22.63 -40.19
CA LYS A 30 29.20 -22.15 -40.98
C LYS A 30 29.27 -20.61 -40.98
N GLU A 31 30.41 -20.10 -40.50
CA GLU A 31 30.90 -18.70 -40.60
C GLU A 31 30.28 -17.62 -39.68
N PHE A 32 29.17 -17.85 -38.97
CA PHE A 32 28.61 -16.84 -38.05
C PHE A 32 27.84 -17.42 -36.85
N LYS A 33 28.09 -16.89 -35.63
CA LYS A 33 27.35 -17.28 -34.41
C LYS A 33 25.94 -16.68 -34.43
N ARG A 34 24.94 -17.50 -34.76
CA ARG A 34 23.53 -17.06 -34.75
C ARG A 34 22.93 -16.92 -33.35
N PHE A 35 23.47 -17.63 -32.37
CA PHE A 35 22.91 -17.64 -31.01
C PHE A 35 24.01 -17.54 -29.95
N SER A 36 23.71 -16.85 -28.85
CA SER A 36 24.49 -16.92 -27.63
C SER A 36 23.59 -16.94 -26.40
N ILE A 37 24.03 -17.68 -25.39
CA ILE A 37 23.37 -17.75 -24.08
C ILE A 37 24.38 -17.22 -23.07
N SER A 38 23.90 -16.44 -22.11
CA SER A 38 24.65 -16.05 -20.91
C SER A 38 23.77 -16.14 -19.68
N ALA A 39 24.41 -16.28 -18.52
CA ALA A 39 23.76 -16.29 -17.22
C ALA A 39 24.50 -15.33 -16.28
N GLY A 40 23.77 -14.64 -15.42
CA GLY A 40 24.41 -13.77 -14.44
C GLY A 40 23.45 -13.11 -13.47
N TRP A 41 24.01 -12.31 -12.57
CA TRP A 41 23.20 -11.58 -11.60
C TRP A 41 22.55 -10.37 -12.26
N LEU A 42 21.25 -10.22 -12.02
CA LEU A 42 20.46 -9.05 -12.35
C LEU A 42 20.18 -8.31 -11.05
N ASN A 43 20.73 -7.12 -10.91
CA ASN A 43 20.40 -6.22 -9.81
C ASN A 43 19.23 -5.36 -10.25
N VAL A 44 18.09 -5.50 -9.57
CA VAL A 44 16.87 -4.73 -9.79
C VAL A 44 16.81 -3.64 -8.73
N ARG A 45 16.77 -2.39 -9.17
CA ARG A 45 16.59 -1.22 -8.30
C ARG A 45 15.34 -0.45 -8.67
N SER A 46 14.64 0.06 -7.66
CA SER A 46 13.62 1.07 -7.85
C SER A 46 14.24 2.46 -7.90
N THR A 47 13.73 3.28 -8.83
CA THR A 47 14.17 4.66 -9.05
C THR A 47 13.04 5.67 -8.87
N GLY A 48 11.85 5.23 -8.42
CA GLY A 48 10.70 6.09 -8.15
C GLY A 48 10.48 6.34 -6.66
N ASP A 49 10.04 7.55 -6.33
CA ASP A 49 9.62 7.91 -4.97
C ASP A 49 8.32 7.19 -4.58
N ALA A 50 8.20 6.89 -3.28
CA ALA A 50 6.99 6.35 -2.68
C ALA A 50 5.78 7.21 -3.05
N GLN A 51 4.77 6.61 -3.69
CA GLN A 51 3.55 7.32 -4.06
C GLN A 51 2.58 7.37 -2.87
N PRO A 52 1.85 8.48 -2.67
CA PRO A 52 0.81 8.57 -1.65
C PRO A 52 -0.25 7.49 -1.80
N PHE A 53 -0.63 6.84 -0.70
CA PHE A 53 -1.79 5.96 -0.71
C PHE A 53 -3.07 6.74 -0.99
N ARG A 54 -3.87 6.23 -1.93
CA ARG A 54 -5.25 6.67 -2.16
C ARG A 54 -6.17 5.69 -1.47
N ILE A 55 -6.92 6.19 -0.49
CA ILE A 55 -7.84 5.38 0.30
C ILE A 55 -9.27 5.74 -0.09
N ASN A 56 -10.11 4.72 -0.28
CA ASN A 56 -11.54 4.84 -0.44
C ASN A 56 -12.19 3.82 0.48
N THR A 57 -13.35 4.16 1.05
CA THR A 57 -14.10 3.24 1.89
C THR A 57 -15.49 3.00 1.29
N SER A 58 -16.31 2.18 1.96
CA SER A 58 -17.71 2.02 1.59
C SER A 58 -18.61 3.18 1.99
N LEU A 59 -18.09 4.14 2.77
CA LEU A 59 -18.90 5.26 3.27
C LEU A 59 -18.98 6.35 2.21
N ALA A 60 -20.16 6.92 2.03
CA ALA A 60 -20.34 8.14 1.28
C ALA A 60 -20.07 9.36 2.17
N GLU A 61 -19.80 10.51 1.57
CA GLU A 61 -19.80 11.76 2.31
C GLU A 61 -21.19 12.02 2.89
N LYS A 62 -21.27 12.58 4.09
CA LYS A 62 -22.53 12.79 4.83
C LYS A 62 -23.27 11.49 5.16
N THR A 63 -22.54 10.41 5.45
CA THR A 63 -23.18 9.17 5.90
C THR A 63 -23.86 9.40 7.24
N ILE A 64 -25.16 9.14 7.32
CA ILE A 64 -25.93 9.20 8.57
C ILE A 64 -25.92 7.81 9.20
N SER A 65 -25.51 7.72 10.45
CA SER A 65 -25.46 6.47 11.22
C SER A 65 -25.90 6.73 12.66
N LYS A 66 -26.57 5.75 13.29
CA LYS A 66 -26.81 5.86 14.74
C LYS A 66 -25.48 5.82 15.48
N VAL A 67 -25.36 6.65 16.52
CA VAL A 67 -24.15 6.64 17.35
C VAL A 67 -24.10 5.34 18.15
N GLY A 68 -25.21 4.91 18.74
CA GLY A 68 -25.21 3.73 19.60
C GLY A 68 -24.38 3.98 20.85
N TRP A 69 -23.61 2.98 21.29
CA TRP A 69 -22.73 3.12 22.45
C TRP A 69 -21.43 3.83 22.08
N VAL A 70 -20.98 4.77 22.92
CA VAL A 70 -19.72 5.50 22.75
C VAL A 70 -19.16 5.90 24.12
N SER A 71 -17.85 5.77 24.33
CA SER A 71 -17.25 6.26 25.58
C SER A 71 -17.17 7.79 25.62
N GLY A 72 -17.37 8.38 26.80
CA GLY A 72 -17.14 9.79 27.05
C GLY A 72 -15.70 10.20 26.76
N ALA A 73 -14.74 9.30 26.99
CA ALA A 73 -13.34 9.51 26.63
C ALA A 73 -13.16 9.68 25.10
N ALA A 74 -13.80 8.84 24.29
CA ALA A 74 -13.75 8.95 22.84
C ALA A 74 -14.42 10.25 22.35
N ILE A 75 -15.56 10.63 22.92
CA ILE A 75 -16.19 11.93 22.59
C ILE A 75 -15.25 13.08 22.96
N ALA A 76 -14.82 13.17 24.22
CA ALA A 76 -13.99 14.25 24.74
C ALA A 76 -12.68 14.42 23.96
N LYS A 77 -12.04 13.31 23.56
CA LYS A 77 -10.81 13.32 22.75
C LYS A 77 -11.02 13.90 21.35
N ASN A 78 -12.21 13.74 20.79
CA ASN A 78 -12.49 14.07 19.39
C ASN A 78 -13.38 15.32 19.23
N VAL A 79 -13.74 16.02 20.31
CA VAL A 79 -14.47 17.31 20.23
C VAL A 79 -13.71 18.29 19.35
N ASP A 80 -14.40 18.87 18.37
CA ASP A 80 -13.83 19.92 17.52
C ASP A 80 -13.76 21.24 18.29
N GLN A 81 -12.62 21.47 18.94
CA GLN A 81 -12.38 22.72 19.68
C GLN A 81 -12.43 23.96 18.79
N SER A 82 -12.17 23.83 17.49
CA SER A 82 -12.24 24.97 16.56
C SER A 82 -13.68 25.43 16.30
N SER A 83 -14.66 24.55 16.48
CA SER A 83 -16.10 24.83 16.37
C SER A 83 -16.81 24.92 17.72
N ALA A 84 -16.07 24.94 18.84
CA ALA A 84 -16.66 24.97 20.18
C ALA A 84 -17.54 26.20 20.45
N TYR A 85 -17.26 27.33 19.79
CA TYR A 85 -18.07 28.54 19.91
C TYR A 85 -19.47 28.40 19.29
N GLU A 86 -19.67 27.41 18.41
CA GLU A 86 -20.97 27.10 17.79
C GLU A 86 -21.77 26.08 18.61
N MET A 87 -21.12 25.43 19.59
CA MET A 87 -21.74 24.39 20.42
C MET A 87 -22.37 25.01 21.67
N ASN A 88 -23.43 24.37 22.18
CA ASN A 88 -24.02 24.78 23.44
C ASN A 88 -23.02 24.57 24.60
N PRO A 89 -22.74 25.60 25.43
CA PRO A 89 -21.77 25.48 26.53
C PRO A 89 -22.11 24.39 27.55
N MET A 90 -23.40 24.15 27.81
CA MET A 90 -23.85 23.10 28.72
C MET A 90 -23.56 21.72 28.13
N LEU A 91 -23.83 21.51 26.84
CA LEU A 91 -23.51 20.26 26.14
C LEU A 91 -22.00 19.97 26.18
N LEU A 92 -21.19 20.98 25.85
CA LEU A 92 -19.74 20.86 25.84
C LEU A 92 -19.18 20.51 27.23
N ASN A 93 -19.72 21.14 28.27
CA ASN A 93 -19.38 20.81 29.65
C ASN A 93 -19.79 19.38 30.00
N THR A 94 -21.02 18.96 29.66
CA THR A 94 -21.52 17.61 29.96
C THR A 94 -20.69 16.50 29.31
N VAL A 95 -20.34 16.63 28.02
CA VAL A 95 -19.56 15.59 27.32
C VAL A 95 -18.10 15.54 27.76
N SER A 96 -17.60 16.62 28.37
CA SER A 96 -16.22 16.71 28.90
C SER A 96 -16.15 16.48 30.41
N LEU A 97 -17.30 16.43 31.09
CA LEU A 97 -17.37 16.33 32.54
C LEU A 97 -16.88 14.95 32.99
N LYS A 98 -15.90 14.99 33.88
CA LYS A 98 -15.28 13.81 34.47
C LYS A 98 -15.45 13.89 35.99
N ASP A 99 -15.91 12.80 36.59
CA ASP A 99 -15.96 12.68 38.03
C ASP A 99 -14.52 12.73 38.60
N PRO A 100 -14.25 13.61 39.58
CA PRO A 100 -12.88 13.84 40.06
C PRO A 100 -12.33 12.69 40.91
N GLU A 101 -13.18 11.83 41.48
CA GLU A 101 -12.77 10.73 42.36
C GLU A 101 -12.55 9.44 41.58
N THR A 102 -13.47 9.12 40.67
CA THR A 102 -13.50 7.87 39.89
C THR A 102 -12.87 8.03 38.51
N GLY A 103 -12.83 9.26 37.99
CA GLY A 103 -12.41 9.53 36.62
C GLY A 103 -13.41 9.07 35.54
N GLN A 104 -14.63 8.70 35.91
CA GLN A 104 -15.67 8.33 34.94
C GLN A 104 -16.24 9.57 34.25
N TYR A 105 -16.53 9.50 32.94
CA TYR A 105 -17.23 10.60 32.28
C TYR A 105 -18.71 10.58 32.62
N ALA A 106 -19.33 11.76 32.75
CA ALA A 106 -20.76 11.90 33.02
C ALA A 106 -21.62 11.21 31.93
N LEU A 107 -21.15 11.23 30.68
CA LEU A 107 -21.78 10.50 29.58
C LEU A 107 -21.74 8.99 29.81
N ASP A 108 -20.63 8.42 30.29
CA ASP A 108 -20.52 6.98 30.56
C ASP A 108 -21.57 6.55 31.59
N ALA A 109 -21.68 7.31 32.69
CA ALA A 109 -22.68 7.06 33.73
C ALA A 109 -24.12 7.15 33.18
N LEU A 110 -24.41 8.10 32.28
CA LEU A 110 -25.72 8.19 31.61
C LEU A 110 -25.99 6.97 30.72
N LEU A 111 -24.98 6.52 29.95
CA LEU A 111 -25.13 5.38 29.06
C LEU A 111 -25.30 4.06 29.82
N GLU A 112 -24.68 3.91 30.98
CA GLU A 112 -24.90 2.76 31.87
C GLU A 112 -26.38 2.66 32.32
N LEU A 113 -27.08 3.78 32.52
CA LEU A 113 -28.51 3.76 32.82
C LEU A 113 -29.34 3.17 31.68
N THR A 114 -28.89 3.35 30.43
CA THR A 114 -29.59 2.82 29.25
C THR A 114 -29.47 1.31 29.10
N GLN A 115 -28.51 0.68 29.79
CA GLN A 115 -28.29 -0.76 29.78
C GLN A 115 -29.07 -1.50 30.88
N ARG A 116 -29.78 -0.77 31.75
CA ARG A 116 -30.55 -1.39 32.84
C ARG A 116 -31.78 -2.13 32.30
N PRO A 117 -32.20 -3.25 32.92
CA PRO A 117 -33.38 -4.00 32.49
C PRO A 117 -34.67 -3.17 32.42
N GLU A 118 -34.80 -2.15 33.27
CA GLU A 118 -35.94 -1.24 33.35
C GLU A 118 -35.85 -0.02 32.41
N ALA A 119 -34.77 0.13 31.64
CA ALA A 119 -34.59 1.28 30.76
C ALA A 119 -35.63 1.28 29.62
N PRO A 120 -36.27 2.43 29.31
CA PRO A 120 -37.18 2.53 28.18
C PRO A 120 -36.48 2.18 26.85
N GLU A 121 -37.20 1.52 25.96
CA GLU A 121 -36.72 1.26 24.60
C GLU A 121 -36.41 2.59 23.89
N GLY A 122 -35.28 2.65 23.18
CA GLY A 122 -34.83 3.88 22.50
C GLY A 122 -34.13 4.90 23.40
N MET A 123 -33.98 4.66 24.71
CA MET A 123 -33.27 5.58 25.61
C MET A 123 -31.81 5.83 25.18
N LEU A 124 -31.12 4.80 24.66
CA LEU A 124 -29.77 4.94 24.11
C LEU A 124 -29.74 5.89 22.89
N GLU A 125 -30.69 5.74 21.97
CA GLU A 125 -30.79 6.57 20.77
C GLU A 125 -31.18 8.01 21.14
N MET A 126 -32.02 8.22 22.15
CA MET A 126 -32.29 9.55 22.69
C MET A 126 -31.04 10.17 23.33
N ALA A 127 -30.21 9.38 24.01
CA ALA A 127 -29.00 9.86 24.66
C ALA A 127 -27.90 10.26 23.67
N THR A 128 -27.65 9.42 22.65
CA THR A 128 -26.49 9.61 21.74
C THR A 128 -26.87 10.10 20.34
N GLY A 129 -28.11 9.90 19.92
CA GLY A 129 -28.62 10.37 18.63
C GLY A 129 -28.02 9.67 17.41
N THR A 130 -28.12 10.36 16.29
CA THR A 130 -27.46 10.01 15.02
C THR A 130 -26.33 10.97 14.74
N ALA A 131 -25.30 10.50 14.04
CA ALA A 131 -24.20 11.32 13.54
C ALA A 131 -24.21 11.36 12.01
N GLU A 132 -24.03 12.56 11.46
CA GLU A 132 -23.60 12.74 10.07
C GLU A 132 -22.07 12.70 10.02
N ILE A 133 -21.51 11.72 9.32
CA ILE A 133 -20.08 11.42 9.27
C ILE A 133 -19.50 11.84 7.92
N ASN A 134 -18.35 12.50 7.97
CA ASN A 134 -17.67 13.13 6.85
C ASN A 134 -16.16 12.81 6.86
N GLY A 135 -15.51 12.99 5.70
CA GLY A 135 -14.07 12.84 5.49
C GLY A 135 -13.55 11.40 5.38
N LEU A 136 -14.41 10.39 5.60
CA LEU A 136 -14.04 8.97 5.50
C LEU A 136 -14.38 8.33 4.15
N SER A 137 -14.93 9.08 3.20
CA SER A 137 -15.33 8.54 1.89
C SER A 137 -14.12 8.23 1.00
N ALA A 138 -13.25 9.22 0.80
CA ALA A 138 -12.01 9.11 0.06
C ALA A 138 -10.98 10.15 0.51
N TRP A 139 -9.71 9.75 0.63
CA TRP A 139 -8.62 10.68 0.95
C TRP A 139 -7.26 10.16 0.46
N SER A 140 -6.25 11.02 0.52
CA SER A 140 -4.85 10.66 0.26
C SER A 140 -4.07 10.72 1.57
N ALA A 141 -3.26 9.69 1.85
CA ALA A 141 -2.32 9.70 2.96
C ALA A 141 -0.91 10.02 2.46
N ASN A 142 -0.17 10.82 3.22
CA ASN A 142 1.25 11.07 2.96
C ASN A 142 2.12 9.92 3.50
N ALA A 143 1.88 8.74 2.95
CA ALA A 143 2.57 7.50 3.23
C ALA A 143 2.66 6.69 1.93
N GLY A 144 3.64 5.80 1.82
CA GLY A 144 3.85 5.03 0.59
C GLY A 144 4.73 3.80 0.78
N LEU A 145 4.98 3.10 -0.32
CA LEU A 145 5.85 1.92 -0.38
C LEU A 145 7.09 2.20 -1.22
N GLU A 146 8.24 1.78 -0.71
CA GLU A 146 9.53 1.80 -1.40
C GLU A 146 10.00 0.37 -1.62
N VAL A 147 10.42 0.07 -2.85
CA VAL A 147 10.93 -1.26 -3.21
C VAL A 147 12.39 -1.36 -2.78
N GLU A 148 12.74 -2.43 -2.08
CA GLU A 148 14.14 -2.71 -1.78
C GLU A 148 14.89 -3.25 -2.99
N ASN A 149 16.19 -2.94 -3.05
CA ASN A 149 17.06 -3.47 -4.10
C ASN A 149 17.18 -4.98 -3.96
N VAL A 150 17.00 -5.70 -5.07
CA VAL A 150 17.09 -7.16 -5.07
C VAL A 150 18.03 -7.66 -6.15
N ASN A 151 18.76 -8.73 -5.84
CA ASN A 151 19.58 -9.45 -6.81
C ASN A 151 18.89 -10.75 -7.17
N THR A 152 18.84 -11.07 -8.46
CA THR A 152 18.35 -12.36 -8.92
C THR A 152 19.23 -12.97 -10.00
N ALA A 153 19.20 -14.29 -10.14
CA ALA A 153 19.85 -14.98 -11.24
C ALA A 153 19.03 -14.83 -12.52
N GLY A 154 19.69 -14.39 -13.59
CA GLY A 154 19.13 -14.19 -14.91
C GLY A 154 19.77 -15.09 -15.97
N LEU A 155 19.00 -15.33 -17.03
CA LEU A 155 19.39 -16.00 -18.26
C LEU A 155 19.07 -15.08 -19.44
N MET A 156 20.06 -14.87 -20.30
CA MET A 156 19.96 -14.01 -21.47
C MET A 156 20.21 -14.83 -22.71
N PHE A 157 19.21 -14.85 -23.60
CA PHE A 157 19.28 -15.50 -24.89
C PHE A 157 19.39 -14.43 -25.98
N ASN A 158 20.43 -14.49 -26.78
CA ASN A 158 20.66 -13.58 -27.89
C ASN A 158 20.54 -14.32 -29.21
N TYR A 159 19.71 -13.80 -30.11
CA TYR A 159 19.70 -14.15 -31.52
C TYR A 159 20.40 -13.05 -32.31
N HIS A 160 21.54 -13.35 -32.92
CA HIS A 160 22.29 -12.40 -33.72
C HIS A 160 21.75 -12.40 -35.15
N ILE A 161 21.16 -11.27 -35.55
CA ILE A 161 20.64 -11.06 -36.90
C ILE A 161 21.81 -10.91 -37.87
N ASN A 162 22.84 -10.16 -37.46
CA ASN A 162 24.09 -9.96 -38.19
C ASN A 162 25.23 -9.68 -37.20
N GLU A 163 26.42 -9.35 -37.69
CA GLU A 163 27.61 -9.11 -36.86
C GLU A 163 27.43 -8.01 -35.81
N GLN A 164 26.61 -7.00 -36.07
CA GLN A 164 26.41 -5.86 -35.17
C GLN A 164 25.06 -5.87 -34.45
N VAL A 165 24.06 -6.62 -34.88
CA VAL A 165 22.69 -6.51 -34.35
C VAL A 165 22.23 -7.84 -33.79
N SER A 166 21.76 -7.83 -32.54
CA SER A 166 21.08 -8.96 -31.91
C SER A 166 19.71 -8.58 -31.34
N ILE A 167 18.87 -9.58 -31.17
CA ILE A 167 17.68 -9.54 -30.33
C ILE A 167 17.95 -10.37 -29.10
N GLN A 168 17.82 -9.78 -27.92
CA GLN A 168 18.05 -10.41 -26.63
C GLN A 168 16.75 -10.56 -25.86
N LEU A 169 16.46 -11.79 -25.46
CA LEU A 169 15.44 -12.12 -24.46
C LEU A 169 16.13 -12.32 -23.11
N MET A 170 15.63 -11.65 -22.07
CA MET A 170 16.09 -11.75 -20.70
C MET A 170 14.97 -12.33 -19.84
N GLY A 171 15.31 -13.38 -19.10
CA GLY A 171 14.46 -13.98 -18.07
C GLY A 171 15.30 -14.34 -16.86
N GLY A 172 14.67 -14.85 -15.81
CA GLY A 172 15.40 -15.22 -14.60
C GLY A 172 14.50 -15.89 -13.59
N ILE A 173 15.11 -16.23 -12.45
CA ILE A 173 14.35 -16.67 -11.28
C ILE A 173 13.62 -15.43 -10.73
N PRO A 174 12.29 -15.42 -10.61
CA PRO A 174 11.57 -14.26 -10.11
C PRO A 174 11.91 -14.04 -8.63
N PRO A 175 12.55 -12.93 -8.23
CA PRO A 175 12.85 -12.68 -6.83
C PRO A 175 11.58 -12.36 -6.04
N LYS A 176 11.62 -12.65 -4.74
CA LYS A 176 10.70 -12.03 -3.77
C LYS A 176 11.29 -10.67 -3.40
N VAL A 177 10.49 -9.63 -3.50
CA VAL A 177 10.92 -8.25 -3.28
C VAL A 177 10.14 -7.70 -2.10
N ASP A 178 10.89 -7.15 -1.14
CA ASP A 178 10.33 -6.54 0.04
C ASP A 178 10.06 -5.05 -0.23
N LEU A 179 8.90 -4.58 0.24
CA LEU A 179 8.46 -3.20 0.11
C LEU A 179 8.42 -2.57 1.51
N LYS A 180 9.30 -1.59 1.73
CA LYS A 180 9.35 -0.79 2.94
C LYS A 180 8.19 0.21 2.95
N GLY A 181 7.50 0.27 4.08
CA GLY A 181 6.46 1.27 4.27
C GLY A 181 7.06 2.53 4.87
N GLN A 182 6.69 3.68 4.31
CA GLN A 182 7.15 5.00 4.78
C GLN A 182 5.95 5.85 5.18
N GLY A 183 6.05 6.50 6.34
CA GLY A 183 5.05 7.45 6.83
C GLY A 183 3.91 6.85 7.62
N GLN A 184 2.92 7.68 7.92
CA GLN A 184 1.75 7.34 8.73
C GLN A 184 0.47 7.59 7.93
N ILE A 185 -0.47 6.66 8.03
CA ILE A 185 -1.79 6.76 7.40
C ILE A 185 -2.76 7.27 8.47
N TYR A 186 -3.31 8.46 8.24
CA TYR A 186 -4.37 9.04 9.06
C TYR A 186 -5.66 9.12 8.26
N ALA A 187 -6.79 8.82 8.90
CA ALA A 187 -8.12 9.04 8.35
C ALA A 187 -8.67 10.40 8.87
N PRO A 188 -9.07 11.32 7.99
CA PRO A 188 -9.56 12.64 8.37
C PRO A 188 -11.05 12.57 8.73
N PHE A 189 -11.34 12.16 9.96
CA PHE A 189 -12.70 12.00 10.45
C PHE A 189 -13.29 13.34 10.90
N SER A 190 -14.54 13.59 10.52
CA SER A 190 -15.40 14.56 11.21
C SER A 190 -16.82 14.04 11.33
N ALA A 191 -17.54 14.52 12.36
CA ALA A 191 -18.93 14.21 12.56
C ALA A 191 -19.70 15.38 13.18
N SER A 192 -20.98 15.48 12.85
CA SER A 192 -21.95 16.30 13.59
C SER A 192 -23.05 15.40 14.12
N SER A 193 -23.47 15.63 15.37
CA SER A 193 -24.52 14.84 16.01
C SER A 193 -25.41 15.71 16.90
N GLN A 194 -26.62 15.23 17.20
CA GLN A 194 -27.57 15.88 18.10
C GLN A 194 -27.86 14.94 19.28
N PRO A 195 -26.96 14.86 20.28
CA PRO A 195 -27.17 14.02 21.45
C PRO A 195 -28.26 14.61 22.36
N LEU A 196 -28.71 13.84 23.36
CA LEU A 196 -29.69 14.25 24.36
C LEU A 196 -30.99 14.81 23.74
N GLY A 197 -31.52 14.11 22.73
CA GLY A 197 -32.74 14.51 22.01
C GLY A 197 -32.59 15.76 21.13
N GLY A 198 -31.39 16.34 21.01
CA GLY A 198 -31.12 17.54 20.23
C GLY A 198 -31.47 18.86 20.94
N ASP A 199 -31.95 18.82 22.18
CA ASP A 199 -32.35 19.99 22.96
C ASP A 199 -31.19 20.99 23.18
N TYR A 200 -29.96 20.48 23.16
CA TYR A 200 -28.75 21.27 23.32
C TYR A 200 -28.00 21.54 22.01
N GLY A 201 -28.64 21.30 20.85
CA GLY A 201 -28.07 21.56 19.53
C GLY A 201 -27.01 20.54 19.11
N ASN A 202 -26.10 20.99 18.24
CA ASN A 202 -25.11 20.11 17.59
C ASN A 202 -23.84 19.94 18.44
N LEU A 203 -23.34 18.71 18.48
CA LEU A 203 -22.00 18.34 18.89
C LEU A 203 -21.15 18.08 17.65
N TYR A 204 -20.02 18.78 17.52
CA TYR A 204 -19.08 18.60 16.42
C TYR A 204 -17.83 17.86 16.89
N LEU A 205 -17.48 16.81 16.16
CA LEU A 205 -16.27 16.02 16.35
C LEU A 205 -15.35 16.13 15.14
N LYS A 206 -14.04 16.20 15.37
CA LYS A 206 -13.04 16.22 14.32
C LYS A 206 -11.72 15.64 14.80
N SER A 207 -11.17 14.71 14.04
CA SER A 207 -9.92 14.04 14.41
C SER A 207 -9.21 13.41 13.22
N ASN A 208 -7.89 13.36 13.28
CA ASN A 208 -7.09 12.56 12.37
C ASN A 208 -6.81 11.22 13.06
N LEU A 209 -7.57 10.20 12.71
CA LEU A 209 -7.47 8.88 13.32
C LEU A 209 -6.28 8.12 12.72
N LEU A 210 -5.31 7.73 13.54
CA LEU A 210 -4.19 6.91 13.08
C LEU A 210 -4.73 5.54 12.65
N VAL A 211 -4.55 5.20 11.37
CA VAL A 211 -4.90 3.90 10.80
C VAL A 211 -3.72 2.95 10.91
N SER A 212 -2.55 3.35 10.42
CA SER A 212 -1.33 2.56 10.50
C SER A 212 -0.11 3.46 10.48
N ASN A 213 0.90 3.11 11.27
CA ASN A 213 2.22 3.73 11.22
C ASN A 213 3.19 2.78 10.51
N LEU A 214 3.45 3.03 9.24
CA LEU A 214 4.24 2.12 8.42
C LEU A 214 5.71 2.09 8.82
N ASN A 215 6.21 3.16 9.43
CA ASN A 215 7.57 3.23 9.97
C ASN A 215 7.84 2.23 11.11
N ASN A 216 6.78 1.66 11.69
CA ASN A 216 6.93 0.64 12.75
C ASN A 216 7.24 -0.76 12.18
N TYR A 217 7.24 -0.93 10.86
CA TYR A 217 7.42 -2.23 10.21
C TYR A 217 8.62 -2.18 9.26
N ASP A 218 9.56 -3.13 9.44
CA ASP A 218 10.74 -3.24 8.57
C ASP A 218 10.36 -3.54 7.11
N THR A 219 9.27 -4.28 6.91
CA THR A 219 8.68 -4.58 5.61
C THR A 219 7.18 -4.48 5.75
N ALA A 220 6.52 -3.65 4.94
CA ALA A 220 5.08 -3.47 4.98
C ALA A 220 4.35 -4.53 4.14
N THR A 221 4.94 -4.93 3.01
CA THR A 221 4.43 -5.99 2.15
C THR A 221 5.57 -6.58 1.33
N SER A 222 5.38 -7.77 0.78
CA SER A 222 6.32 -8.39 -0.16
C SER A 222 5.57 -8.91 -1.37
N ALA A 223 6.25 -9.03 -2.51
CA ALA A 223 5.68 -9.57 -3.74
C ALA A 223 6.74 -10.31 -4.55
N ARG A 224 6.34 -11.36 -5.26
CA ARG A 224 7.18 -12.02 -6.25
C ARG A 224 7.08 -11.29 -7.58
N ALA A 225 8.23 -10.87 -8.10
CA ALA A 225 8.33 -10.07 -9.31
C ALA A 225 8.81 -10.91 -10.50
N TRP A 226 8.01 -10.95 -11.56
CA TRP A 226 8.36 -11.53 -12.85
C TRP A 226 8.60 -10.42 -13.85
N THR A 227 9.85 -10.30 -14.32
CA THR A 227 10.26 -9.18 -15.16
C THR A 227 10.95 -9.65 -16.45
N PRO A 228 10.28 -10.44 -17.32
CA PRO A 228 10.84 -10.76 -18.63
C PRO A 228 11.05 -9.48 -19.46
N ALA A 229 12.13 -9.45 -20.23
CA ALA A 229 12.47 -8.31 -21.06
C ALA A 229 13.02 -8.73 -22.42
N LEU A 230 12.74 -7.90 -23.42
CA LEU A 230 13.18 -8.10 -24.80
C LEU A 230 13.85 -6.82 -25.27
N GLN A 231 15.07 -6.92 -25.79
CA GLN A 231 15.80 -5.77 -26.33
C GLN A 231 16.50 -6.06 -27.65
N ALA A 232 16.59 -5.07 -28.52
CA ALA A 232 17.52 -5.07 -29.63
C ALA A 232 18.85 -4.47 -29.16
N GLN A 233 19.97 -5.08 -29.54
CA GLN A 233 21.31 -4.61 -29.19
C GLN A 233 22.14 -4.35 -30.44
N TYR A 234 22.84 -3.22 -30.45
CA TYR A 234 23.83 -2.86 -31.46
C TYR A 234 25.23 -2.93 -30.86
N TYR A 235 26.07 -3.80 -31.41
CA TYR A 235 27.45 -4.05 -31.01
C TYR A 235 28.42 -3.30 -31.91
N PHE A 236 29.36 -2.61 -31.29
CA PHE A 236 30.49 -1.98 -31.96
C PHE A 236 31.62 -2.99 -32.18
N GLY A 237 32.24 -2.93 -33.36
CA GLY A 237 33.29 -3.87 -33.78
C GLY A 237 32.75 -5.20 -34.31
N LYS A 238 33.65 -6.04 -34.81
CA LYS A 238 33.34 -7.32 -35.46
C LYS A 238 33.70 -8.52 -34.57
N PRO A 239 32.83 -9.55 -34.51
CA PRO A 239 33.15 -10.78 -33.78
C PRO A 239 34.39 -11.46 -34.38
N GLY A 240 35.21 -12.08 -33.52
CA GLY A 240 36.45 -12.78 -33.93
C GLY A 240 37.64 -11.86 -34.26
N ILE A 241 37.41 -10.57 -34.53
CA ILE A 241 38.46 -9.57 -34.72
C ILE A 241 38.63 -8.74 -33.44
N ASN A 242 37.54 -8.18 -32.94
CA ASN A 242 37.55 -7.34 -31.73
C ASN A 242 37.21 -8.20 -30.51
N LYS A 243 38.17 -8.35 -29.58
CA LYS A 243 37.93 -9.06 -28.32
C LYS A 243 36.96 -8.30 -27.41
N LEU A 244 37.12 -6.98 -27.30
CA LEU A 244 36.23 -6.11 -26.55
C LEU A 244 35.24 -5.45 -27.51
N ARG A 245 33.95 -5.61 -27.25
CA ARG A 245 32.87 -5.08 -28.11
C ARG A 245 31.83 -4.35 -27.26
N PRO A 246 31.90 -3.01 -27.18
CA PRO A 246 30.84 -2.21 -26.57
C PRO A 246 29.51 -2.44 -27.30
N PHE A 247 28.39 -2.25 -26.62
CA PHE A 247 27.06 -2.29 -27.22
C PHE A 247 26.09 -1.30 -26.57
N LEU A 248 25.06 -0.94 -27.32
CA LEU A 248 23.89 -0.23 -26.85
C LEU A 248 22.65 -1.07 -27.11
N GLY A 249 21.73 -1.12 -26.16
CA GLY A 249 20.47 -1.85 -26.26
C GLY A 249 19.26 -0.97 -26.00
N PHE A 250 18.17 -1.28 -26.68
CA PHE A 250 16.87 -0.67 -26.46
C PHE A 250 15.79 -1.74 -26.55
N GLY A 251 14.82 -1.69 -25.65
CA GLY A 251 13.79 -2.71 -25.57
C GLY A 251 12.65 -2.37 -24.64
N PHE A 252 11.92 -3.40 -24.26
CA PHE A 252 10.79 -3.32 -23.35
C PHE A 252 10.84 -4.46 -22.36
N MET A 253 10.31 -4.21 -21.18
CA MET A 253 10.05 -5.21 -20.15
C MET A 253 8.56 -5.25 -19.82
N TYR A 254 8.13 -6.43 -19.40
CA TYR A 254 6.82 -6.64 -18.81
C TYR A 254 7.01 -7.08 -17.36
N ALA A 255 6.40 -6.37 -16.43
CA ALA A 255 6.45 -6.66 -15.00
C ALA A 255 5.10 -7.22 -14.55
N TYR A 256 5.12 -8.43 -14.01
CA TYR A 256 4.00 -9.15 -13.43
C TYR A 256 4.31 -9.49 -11.98
N PHE A 257 3.30 -9.39 -11.10
CA PHE A 257 3.49 -9.60 -9.66
C PHE A 257 2.49 -10.61 -9.12
N ASN A 258 2.99 -11.56 -8.32
CA ASN A 258 2.18 -12.53 -7.62
C ASN A 258 2.71 -12.80 -6.20
N ASP A 259 2.09 -13.73 -5.48
CA ASP A 259 2.44 -14.10 -4.10
C ASP A 259 2.61 -12.86 -3.19
N ILE A 260 1.61 -11.97 -3.22
CA ILE A 260 1.65 -10.73 -2.45
C ILE A 260 1.28 -11.04 -1.00
N GLU A 261 2.18 -10.75 -0.08
CA GLU A 261 2.01 -10.98 1.35
C GLU A 261 2.13 -9.65 2.10
N ILE A 262 1.10 -9.31 2.86
CA ILE A 262 1.07 -8.12 3.73
C ILE A 262 1.70 -8.50 5.07
N ASN A 263 2.46 -7.57 5.67
CA ASN A 263 2.94 -7.72 7.04
C ASN A 263 1.75 -7.88 8.00
N LYS A 264 1.82 -8.83 8.93
CA LYS A 264 0.73 -9.10 9.89
C LYS A 264 0.34 -7.90 10.74
N GLY A 265 1.28 -7.02 11.09
CA GLY A 265 1.00 -5.80 11.82
C GLY A 265 0.18 -4.81 10.96
N VAL A 266 0.62 -4.57 9.72
CA VAL A 266 -0.14 -3.75 8.76
C VAL A 266 -1.51 -4.36 8.47
N GLU A 267 -1.60 -5.68 8.33
CA GLU A 267 -2.87 -6.39 8.16
C GLU A 267 -3.81 -6.17 9.35
N ASN A 268 -3.31 -6.29 10.58
CA ASN A 268 -4.10 -6.05 11.79
C ASN A 268 -4.58 -4.59 11.89
N ASP A 269 -3.72 -3.63 11.57
CA ASP A 269 -4.05 -2.20 11.52
C ASP A 269 -5.22 -1.95 10.54
N LEU A 270 -5.14 -2.54 9.34
CA LEU A 270 -6.18 -2.44 8.32
C LEU A 270 -7.47 -3.18 8.71
N ILE A 271 -7.37 -4.32 9.40
CA ILE A 271 -8.52 -5.03 9.97
C ILE A 271 -9.23 -4.17 11.01
N ALA A 272 -8.48 -3.54 11.92
CA ALA A 272 -9.04 -2.64 12.92
C ALA A 272 -9.75 -1.45 12.26
N ALA A 273 -9.16 -0.86 11.22
CA ALA A 273 -9.83 0.17 10.43
C ALA A 273 -11.08 -0.33 9.70
N GLY A 274 -11.06 -1.55 9.18
CA GLY A 274 -12.23 -2.21 8.61
C GLY A 274 -13.39 -2.34 9.61
N HIS A 275 -13.09 -2.72 10.86
CA HIS A 275 -14.09 -2.78 11.93
C HIS A 275 -14.70 -1.41 12.23
N MET A 276 -13.91 -0.33 12.23
CA MET A 276 -14.45 1.03 12.41
C MET A 276 -15.45 1.39 11.30
N ILE A 277 -15.10 1.15 10.03
CA ILE A 277 -16.02 1.43 8.91
C ILE A 277 -17.26 0.53 8.98
N GLN A 278 -17.10 -0.74 9.34
CA GLN A 278 -18.23 -1.65 9.46
C GLN A 278 -19.17 -1.25 10.59
N ASN A 279 -18.67 -0.84 11.75
CA ASN A 279 -19.50 -0.35 12.85
C ASN A 279 -20.35 0.86 12.42
N ILE A 280 -19.81 1.76 11.59
CA ILE A 280 -20.58 2.87 11.02
C ILE A 280 -21.72 2.35 10.12
N ASN A 281 -21.44 1.37 9.24
CA ASN A 281 -22.48 0.73 8.41
C ASN A 281 -23.54 -0.01 9.25
N ASP A 282 -23.13 -0.56 10.39
CA ASP A 282 -23.99 -1.33 11.31
C ASP A 282 -24.79 -0.43 12.27
N ASN A 283 -24.84 0.90 12.03
CA ASN A 283 -25.50 1.87 12.91
C ASN A 283 -24.95 1.90 14.35
N GLN A 284 -23.63 1.74 14.49
CA GLN A 284 -22.88 1.73 15.75
C GLN A 284 -21.66 2.65 15.64
N ALA A 285 -21.84 3.88 15.13
CA ALA A 285 -20.73 4.79 14.84
C ALA A 285 -19.91 5.19 16.09
N GLY A 286 -20.51 5.16 17.27
CA GLY A 286 -19.84 5.35 18.55
C GLY A 286 -18.81 4.25 18.84
N GLU A 287 -19.18 2.99 18.58
CA GLU A 287 -18.27 1.86 18.75
C GLU A 287 -17.13 1.89 17.73
N ALA A 288 -17.35 2.47 16.55
CA ALA A 288 -16.28 2.77 15.61
C ALA A 288 -15.26 3.75 16.20
N LEU A 289 -15.73 4.83 16.84
CA LEU A 289 -14.87 5.84 17.45
C LEU A 289 -14.08 5.30 18.66
N ASP A 290 -14.66 4.33 19.38
CA ASP A 290 -13.99 3.58 20.45
C ASP A 290 -13.03 2.48 19.92
N GLY A 291 -13.03 2.19 18.62
CA GLY A 291 -12.20 1.15 18.02
C GLY A 291 -12.62 -0.27 18.37
N LYS A 292 -13.91 -0.50 18.65
CA LYS A 292 -14.44 -1.85 18.95
C LYS A 292 -14.50 -2.72 17.71
N VAL A 293 -14.44 -4.03 17.93
CA VAL A 293 -14.58 -5.05 16.89
C VAL A 293 -16.04 -5.17 16.44
N SER A 294 -16.27 -5.09 15.13
CA SER A 294 -17.60 -5.27 14.53
C SER A 294 -18.07 -6.73 14.54
N THR A 295 -19.35 -6.94 14.20
CA THR A 295 -19.93 -8.29 14.08
C THR A 295 -19.41 -9.09 12.88
N GLU A 296 -18.95 -8.41 11.83
CA GLU A 296 -18.44 -9.03 10.60
C GLU A 296 -16.95 -9.41 10.68
N LYS A 297 -16.56 -10.41 9.87
CA LYS A 297 -15.16 -10.85 9.74
C LYS A 297 -14.43 -10.03 8.68
N MET A 298 -13.52 -9.17 9.11
CA MET A 298 -12.69 -8.38 8.20
C MET A 298 -11.59 -9.23 7.57
N ARG A 299 -11.25 -8.92 6.32
CA ARG A 299 -10.16 -9.56 5.57
C ARG A 299 -9.44 -8.51 4.75
N VAL A 300 -8.12 -8.62 4.69
CA VAL A 300 -7.30 -7.76 3.83
C VAL A 300 -6.86 -8.57 2.62
N LYS A 301 -6.93 -7.94 1.46
CA LYS A 301 -6.40 -8.49 0.22
C LYS A 301 -5.55 -7.41 -0.44
N ALA A 302 -4.35 -7.78 -0.86
CA ALA A 302 -3.51 -6.97 -1.72
C ALA A 302 -3.49 -7.57 -3.12
N ASP A 303 -3.50 -6.68 -4.11
CA ASP A 303 -3.37 -6.98 -5.52
C ASP A 303 -2.38 -5.97 -6.12
N ALA A 304 -1.66 -6.37 -7.16
CA ALA A 304 -0.75 -5.50 -7.91
C ALA A 304 -1.18 -5.45 -9.38
N SER A 305 -0.88 -4.35 -10.04
CA SER A 305 -1.11 -4.19 -11.48
C SER A 305 0.15 -4.49 -12.26
N ASP A 306 -0.01 -5.11 -13.41
CA ASP A 306 1.10 -5.33 -14.34
C ASP A 306 1.57 -4.02 -14.96
N ALA A 307 2.83 -3.98 -15.38
CA ALA A 307 3.42 -2.80 -16.00
C ALA A 307 4.23 -3.16 -17.24
N PHE A 308 4.22 -2.26 -18.22
CA PHE A 308 5.14 -2.27 -19.35
C PHE A 308 6.07 -1.06 -19.24
N ALA A 309 7.37 -1.28 -19.40
CA ALA A 309 8.35 -0.21 -19.33
C ALA A 309 9.40 -0.33 -20.44
N PRO A 310 9.84 0.79 -21.03
CA PRO A 310 11.00 0.78 -21.91
C PRO A 310 12.27 0.49 -21.10
N ILE A 311 13.20 -0.22 -21.71
CA ILE A 311 14.53 -0.47 -21.14
C ILE A 311 15.61 0.00 -22.12
N PHE A 312 16.68 0.54 -21.56
CA PHE A 312 17.89 0.90 -22.28
C PHE A 312 19.04 0.18 -21.61
N SER A 313 20.01 -0.27 -22.40
CA SER A 313 21.23 -0.83 -21.84
C SER A 313 22.46 -0.27 -22.53
N ALA A 314 23.53 -0.11 -21.76
CA ALA A 314 24.85 0.16 -22.30
C ALA A 314 25.83 -0.83 -21.66
N GLY A 315 26.64 -1.47 -22.48
CA GLY A 315 27.48 -2.55 -22.00
C GLY A 315 28.64 -2.86 -22.93
N PHE A 316 29.32 -3.96 -22.62
CA PHE A 316 30.34 -4.52 -23.48
C PHE A 316 30.40 -6.03 -23.33
N THR A 317 30.86 -6.71 -24.38
CA THR A 317 31.29 -8.10 -24.33
C THR A 317 32.80 -8.21 -24.44
N TYR A 318 33.37 -9.23 -23.81
CA TYR A 318 34.78 -9.59 -23.93
C TYR A 318 34.91 -11.06 -24.34
N ASP A 319 35.42 -11.34 -25.53
CA ASP A 319 35.63 -12.67 -26.07
C ASP A 319 36.99 -13.23 -25.61
N PHE A 320 36.98 -14.19 -24.69
CA PHE A 320 38.21 -14.86 -24.21
C PHE A 320 38.69 -15.92 -25.21
N LYS A 321 37.75 -16.63 -25.81
CA LYS A 321 37.94 -17.68 -26.83
C LYS A 321 36.83 -17.56 -27.85
N GLU A 322 36.99 -18.27 -28.98
CA GLU A 322 35.98 -18.29 -30.03
C GLU A 322 34.57 -18.60 -29.53
N ASN A 323 34.41 -19.40 -28.46
CA ASN A 323 33.08 -19.81 -27.95
C ASN A 323 32.74 -19.26 -26.56
N TRP A 324 33.62 -18.46 -25.96
CA TRP A 324 33.48 -18.00 -24.57
C TRP A 324 33.64 -16.49 -24.47
N PHE A 325 32.63 -15.86 -23.88
CA PHE A 325 32.60 -14.42 -23.68
C PHE A 325 32.12 -14.07 -22.26
N ALA A 326 32.47 -12.88 -21.80
CA ALA A 326 31.84 -12.22 -20.67
C ALA A 326 31.04 -11.03 -21.19
N THR A 327 29.99 -10.65 -20.46
CA THR A 327 29.20 -9.45 -20.75
C THR A 327 28.95 -8.69 -19.46
N ALA A 328 28.93 -7.36 -19.55
CA ALA A 328 28.54 -6.45 -18.48
C ALA A 328 27.65 -5.36 -19.06
N SER A 329 26.63 -4.92 -18.33
CA SER A 329 25.79 -3.79 -18.73
C SER A 329 25.13 -3.09 -17.54
N VAL A 330 24.75 -1.84 -17.79
CA VAL A 330 23.88 -1.01 -16.96
C VAL A 330 22.66 -0.57 -17.75
#